data_AF-A0A438WAV9-F1
#
_entry.id   AF-A0A438WAV9-F1
#
_cell.length_a   1.000
_cell.length_b   1.000
_cell.length_c   1.000
_cell.angle_alpha   90.00
_cell.angle_beta   90.00
_cell.angle_gamma   90.00
#
_symmetry.space_group_name_H-M   'P 1'
#
loop_
_entity.id
_entity.type
_entity.pdbx_description
1 polymer ?
#
loop_
_entity_poly.entity_id
_entity_poly.type
_entity_poly.pdbx_seq_one_letter_code
_entity_poly.pdbx_strand_id
1 'polypeptide(L)' 'MIEKIIDLSVKNKLLTTLVTLLIFLASLWAVKSVRLDALPDLSPAQVVVQITYPNQSPKIVQEQVTYP' A
#
# COMPACT_ATOMS: atom_id res chain seq x y z
N MET A 1 -4.26 12.91 33.75
CA MET A 1 -3.75 11.84 32.86
C MET A 1 -2.62 12.36 31.97
N ILE A 2 -2.87 13.40 31.17
CA ILE A 2 -1.84 14.06 30.36
C ILE A 2 -0.67 14.61 31.21
N GLU A 3 -0.98 15.25 32.35
CA GLU A 3 0.04 15.72 33.31
C GLU A 3 1.01 14.61 33.73
N LYS A 4 0.50 13.42 34.06
CA LYS A 4 1.34 12.26 34.42
C LYS A 4 2.27 11.83 33.28
N ILE A 5 1.82 11.95 32.02
CA ILE A 5 2.65 11.62 30.84
C ILE A 5 3.73 12.68 30.65
N ILE A 6 3.38 13.96 30.79
CA ILE A 6 4.34 15.07 30.72
C ILE A 6 5.38 14.93 31.83
N ASP A 7 4.96 14.70 33.07
CA ASP A 7 5.86 14.51 34.20
C ASP A 7 6.81 13.34 33.99
N LEU A 8 6.30 12.21 33.48
CA LEU A 8 7.12 11.04 33.17
C LEU A 8 8.11 11.32 32.01
N SER A 9 7.69 12.11 31.03
CA SER A 9 8.54 12.53 29.89
C SER A 9 9.65 13.50 30.32
N VAL A 10 9.33 14.43 31.23
CA VAL A 10 10.25 15.41 31.82
C VAL A 10 11.17 14.77 32.85
N LYS A 11 10.72 13.74 33.57
CA LYS A 11 11.58 13.00 34.50
C LYS A 11 12.62 12.16 33.74
N ASN A 12 12.24 11.57 32.61
CA ASN A 12 13.09 10.69 31.81
C ASN A 12 13.59 11.36 30.52
N LYS A 13 14.10 12.61 30.60
CA LYS A 13 14.48 13.42 29.43
C LYS A 13 15.39 12.69 28.44
N LEU A 14 16.40 11.99 28.96
CA LEU A 14 17.34 11.23 28.13
C LEU A 14 16.65 10.14 27.31
N LEU A 15 15.74 9.38 27.94
CA LEU A 15 14.98 8.33 27.26
C LEU A 15 14.03 8.93 26.22
N THR A 16 13.31 10.00 26.58
CA THR A 16 12.41 10.71 25.68
C THR A 16 13.14 11.21 24.44
N THR A 17 14.31 11.83 24.61
CA THR A 17 15.13 12.34 23.49
C THR A 17 15.69 11.19 22.65
N LEU A 18 16.17 10.10 23.26
CA LEU A 18 16.69 8.94 22.53
C LEU A 18 15.61 8.26 21.70
N VAL A 19 14.42 8.05 22.25
CA VAL A 19 13.27 7.50 21.52
C VAL A 19 12.89 8.41 20.35
N THR A 20 12.86 9.73 20.58
CA THR A 20 12.57 10.70 19.51
C THR A 20 13.62 10.63 18.40
N LEU A 21 14.91 10.49 18.75
CA LEU A 21 16.00 10.36 17.78
C LEU A 21 15.88 9.08 16.96
N LEU A 22 15.56 7.94 17.59
CA LEU A 22 15.36 6.68 16.90
C LEU A 22 14.17 6.77 15.93
N ILE A 23 13.05 7.36 16.35
CA ILE A 23 11.88 7.59 15.49
C ILE A 23 12.24 8.50 14.32
N PHE A 24 13.03 9.55 14.56
CA PHE A 24 13.49 10.46 13.51
C PHE A 24 14.35 9.75 12.46
N LEU A 25 15.32 8.95 12.90
CA LEU A 25 16.16 8.15 11.99
C LEU A 25 15.35 7.11 11.21
N ALA A 26 14.42 6.43 11.87
CA ALA A 26 13.50 5.50 11.23
C ALA A 26 12.60 6.21 10.19
N SER A 27 12.15 7.43 10.49
CA SER A 27 11.36 8.26 9.59
C SER A 27 12.16 8.66 8.34
N LEU A 28 13.43 9.07 8.50
CA LEU A 28 14.32 9.37 7.37
C LEU A 28 14.50 8.15 6.46
N TRP A 29 14.68 6.97 7.05
CA TRP A 29 14.75 5.72 6.29
C TRP A 29 13.43 5.41 5.59
N ALA A 30 12.30 5.57 6.28
CA ALA A 30 10.97 5.34 5.72
C ALA A 30 10.73 6.25 4.50
N VAL A 31 10.93 7.56 4.63
CA VAL A 31 10.76 8.53 3.53
C VAL A 31 11.62 8.17 2.32
N LYS A 32 12.86 7.71 2.53
CA LYS A 32 13.75 7.27 1.44
C LYS A 32 13.31 5.96 0.80
N SER A 33 12.70 5.06 1.56
CA SER A 33 12.33 3.70 1.12
C SER A 33 10.92 3.60 0.52
N VAL A 34 10.06 4.58 0.78
CA VAL A 34 8.71 4.62 0.23
C VAL A 34 8.78 4.73 -1.29
N ARG A 35 8.07 3.85 -1.98
CA ARG A 35 7.90 3.91 -3.43
C ARG A 35 6.95 5.06 -3.74
N LEU A 36 7.46 6.05 -4.47
CA LEU A 36 6.68 7.18 -4.93
C LEU A 36 6.32 6.94 -6.40
N ASP A 37 5.02 6.88 -6.67
CA ASP A 37 4.49 6.90 -8.03
C ASP A 37 4.04 8.32 -8.37
N ALA A 38 4.24 8.71 -9.63
CA ALA A 38 3.90 10.06 -10.09
C ALA A 38 2.38 10.31 -10.16
N LEU A 39 1.59 9.24 -10.26
CA LEU A 39 0.15 9.27 -10.39
C LEU A 39 -0.47 8.23 -9.45
N PRO A 40 -1.59 8.54 -8.79
CA PRO A 40 -2.34 7.53 -8.06
C PRO A 40 -2.95 6.52 -9.03
N ASP A 41 -2.98 5.24 -8.66
CA ASP A 41 -3.74 4.24 -9.43
C ASP A 41 -5.23 4.51 -9.28
N LEU A 42 -5.86 4.85 -10.40
CA LEU A 42 -7.30 5.13 -10.51
C LEU A 42 -8.04 4.02 -11.26
N SER A 43 -7.33 2.97 -11.66
CA SER A 43 -7.91 1.87 -12.43
C SER A 43 -8.87 1.09 -11.53
N PRO A 44 -10.09 0.76 -12.00
CA PRO A 44 -10.95 -0.12 -11.25
C PRO A 44 -10.31 -1.51 -11.15
N ALA A 45 -10.55 -2.21 -10.04
CA ALA A 45 -10.14 -3.60 -9.90
C ALA A 45 -10.87 -4.46 -10.95
N GLN A 46 -10.19 -4.78 -12.05
CA GLN A 46 -10.73 -5.51 -13.18
C GLN A 46 -10.04 -6.87 -13.31
N VAL A 47 -10.84 -7.92 -13.49
CA VAL A 47 -10.36 -9.26 -13.83
C VAL A 47 -10.65 -9.52 -15.30
N VAL A 48 -9.62 -9.78 -16.09
CA VAL A 48 -9.73 -10.09 -17.51
C VAL A 48 -9.53 -11.59 -17.70
N VAL A 49 -10.52 -12.27 -18.29
CA VAL A 49 -10.43 -13.69 -18.68
C VAL A 49 -10.23 -13.76 -20.18
N GLN A 50 -9.03 -14.17 -20.61
CA GLN A 50 -8.69 -14.31 -22.03
C GLN A 50 -8.67 -15.79 -22.41
N ILE A 51 -9.46 -16.16 -23.41
CA ILE A 51 -9.55 -17.54 -23.90
C ILE A 51 -9.20 -17.54 -25.39
N THR A 52 -8.29 -18.43 -25.77
CA THR A 52 -7.92 -18.63 -27.18
C THR A 52 -8.64 -19.87 -27.71
N TYR A 53 -9.53 -19.68 -28.69
CA TYR A 53 -10.26 -20.78 -29.35
C TYR A 53 -9.97 -20.75 -30.86
N PRO A 54 -8.86 -21.38 -31.28
CA PRO A 54 -8.36 -21.25 -32.65
C PRO A 54 -9.26 -21.97 -33.66
N ASN A 55 -9.31 -21.44 -34.88
CA ASN A 55 -10.03 -22.00 -36.04
C ASN A 55 -11.56 -22.08 -35.89
N GLN A 56 -12.14 -21.25 -35.01
CA GLN A 56 -13.56 -21.26 -34.73
C GLN A 56 -14.18 -19.91 -35.09
N SER A 57 -15.40 -19.95 -35.61
CA SER A 57 -16.08 -18.72 -36.04
C SER A 57 -16.45 -17.85 -34.84
N PRO A 58 -16.54 -16.52 -34.99
CA PRO A 58 -16.90 -15.61 -33.90
C PRO A 58 -18.21 -15.99 -33.20
N LYS A 59 -19.18 -16.54 -33.95
CA LYS A 59 -20.46 -17.00 -33.42
C LYS A 59 -20.29 -18.16 -32.44
N ILE A 60 -19.46 -19.15 -32.77
CA ILE A 60 -19.21 -20.32 -31.91
C ILE A 60 -18.46 -19.89 -30.64
N VAL A 61 -17.47 -19.00 -30.77
CA VAL A 61 -16.76 -18.45 -29.60
C VAL A 61 -17.74 -17.74 -28.66
N GLN A 62 -18.65 -16.95 -29.20
CA GLN A 62 -19.66 -16.27 -28.39
C GLN A 62 -20.60 -17.25 -27.67
N GLU A 63 -21.13 -18.26 -28.38
CA GLU A 63 -22.12 -19.21 -27.86
C GLU A 63 -21.54 -20.32 -26.97
N GLN A 64 -20.24 -20.61 -27.03
CA GLN A 64 -19.63 -21.71 -26.27
C GLN A 64 -18.63 -21.24 -25.22
N VAL A 65 -18.09 -20.03 -25.37
CA VAL A 65 -17.00 -19.52 -24.52
C VAL A 65 -17.43 -18.28 -23.75
N THR A 66 -18.03 -17.29 -24.43
CA THR A 66 -18.44 -16.03 -23.79
C THR A 66 -19.75 -16.18 -23.01
N TYR A 67 -20.74 -16.85 -23.59
CA TYR A 67 -22.05 -17.10 -22.99
C TYR A 67 -22.26 -18.61 -22.86
N PRO A 68 -21.87 -19.23 -21.74
CA PRO A 68 -22.26 -20.60 -21.44
C PRO A 68 -23.76 -20.75 -21.20
#